data_AF-A0A183NHL9-F1
#
_entry.id   AF-A0A183NHL9-F1
#
_cell.length_a   1.000
_cell.length_b   1.000
_cell.length_c   1.000
_cell.angle_alpha   90.00
_cell.angle_beta   90.00
_cell.angle_gamma   90.00
#
_symmetry.space_group_name_H-M   'P 1'
#
loop_
_entity.id
_entity.type
_entity.pdbx_description
1 polymer ?
#
loop_
_entity_poly.entity_id
_entity_poly.type
_entity_poly.pdbx_seq_one_letter_code
_entity_poly.pdbx_strand_id
1 'polypeptide(L)'
;VDEDRKNWLSTCEIKDINTFLPNTSSFESLPRNIQPENETYLCTLSMFHNLNLINRWRISRRTLAQFILMVRRGYRTPAYHNWMHAFSVAHFVYVCIKNLPLANNQLDDIEILALFVASLCHDIDHRGTNNSFQVIKCV
;
A
#
# COMPACT_ATOMS: atom_id res chain seq x y z
N VAL A 1 -13.80 -9.78 5.35
CA VAL A 1 -12.38 -10.08 5.58
C VAL A 1 -12.34 -11.13 6.65
N ASP A 2 -11.50 -12.15 6.50
CA ASP A 2 -11.31 -13.18 7.52
C ASP A 2 -10.94 -12.54 8.88
N GLU A 3 -11.76 -12.78 9.90
CA GLU A 3 -11.60 -12.19 11.23
C GLU A 3 -10.31 -12.66 11.90
N ASP A 4 -9.91 -13.91 11.71
CA ASP A 4 -8.68 -14.46 12.29
C ASP A 4 -7.46 -13.76 11.69
N ARG A 5 -7.46 -13.56 10.38
CA ARG A 5 -6.40 -12.81 9.69
C ARG A 5 -6.34 -11.36 10.13
N LYS A 6 -7.49 -10.70 10.31
CA LYS A 6 -7.54 -9.32 10.80
C LYS A 6 -6.99 -9.21 12.22
N ASN A 7 -7.41 -10.11 13.10
CA ASN A 7 -6.93 -10.16 14.48
C ASN A 7 -5.41 -10.38 14.51
N TRP A 8 -4.91 -11.37 13.77
CA TRP A 8 -3.48 -11.64 13.68
C TRP A 8 -2.69 -10.45 13.14
N LEU A 9 -3.11 -9.82 12.04
CA LEU A 9 -2.41 -8.66 11.47
C LEU A 9 -2.41 -7.45 12.42
N SER A 10 -3.46 -7.31 13.25
CA SER A 10 -3.55 -6.22 14.23
C SER A 10 -2.56 -6.38 15.39
N THR A 11 -2.20 -7.61 15.75
CA THR A 11 -1.33 -7.92 16.90
C THR A 11 0.06 -8.41 16.52
N CYS A 12 0.29 -8.75 15.25
CA CYS A 12 1.60 -9.25 14.82
C CYS A 12 2.69 -8.19 15.03
N GLU A 13 3.91 -8.68 15.24
CA GLU A 13 5.10 -7.85 15.22
C GLU A 13 5.24 -7.18 13.84
N ILE A 14 5.66 -5.91 13.84
CA ILE A 14 5.95 -5.19 12.61
C ILE A 14 7.38 -5.52 12.22
N LYS A 15 7.53 -6.35 11.18
CA LYS A 15 8.85 -6.76 10.69
C LYS A 15 9.62 -5.55 10.12
N ASP A 16 10.95 -5.60 10.21
CA ASP A 16 11.80 -4.68 9.45
C ASP A 16 11.51 -4.82 7.96
N ILE A 17 11.40 -3.69 7.25
CA ILE A 17 10.96 -3.69 5.85
C ILE A 17 11.94 -4.45 4.95
N ASN A 18 13.24 -4.46 5.29
CA ASN A 18 14.25 -5.16 4.51
C ASN A 18 14.17 -6.69 4.62
N THR A 19 13.32 -7.22 5.52
CA THR A 19 13.02 -8.66 5.58
C THR A 19 12.23 -9.14 4.37
N PHE A 20 11.46 -8.26 3.72
CA PHE A 20 10.67 -8.61 2.53
C PHE A 20 11.49 -8.48 1.24
N LEU A 21 12.39 -7.51 1.19
CA LEU A 21 13.25 -7.24 0.05
C LEU A 21 14.50 -6.46 0.50
N PRO A 22 15.72 -6.85 0.11
CA PRO A 22 16.91 -6.06 0.44
C PRO A 22 16.80 -4.65 -0.13
N ASN A 23 17.27 -3.66 0.63
CA ASN A 23 17.24 -2.25 0.25
C ASN A 23 15.84 -1.77 -0.18
N THR A 24 14.77 -2.14 0.55
CA THR A 24 13.39 -1.78 0.15
C THR A 24 13.19 -0.26 0.01
N SER A 25 14.02 0.55 0.67
CA SER A 25 13.94 2.00 0.53
C SER A 25 14.74 2.56 -0.66
N SER A 26 15.40 1.74 -1.48
CA SER A 26 16.15 2.17 -2.66
C SER A 26 15.25 2.29 -3.90
N PHE A 27 15.56 3.22 -4.81
CA PHE A 27 14.93 3.28 -6.14
C PHE A 27 15.21 2.06 -7.01
N GLU A 28 16.24 1.28 -6.70
CA GLU A 28 16.60 0.04 -7.40
C GLU A 28 15.75 -1.15 -6.96
N SER A 29 14.97 -0.99 -5.90
CA SER A 29 14.18 -2.08 -5.34
C SER A 29 12.97 -2.41 -6.22
N LEU A 30 12.72 -3.71 -6.38
CA LEU A 30 11.68 -4.26 -7.24
C LEU A 30 10.55 -4.84 -6.38
N PRO A 31 9.51 -4.07 -6.01
CA PRO A 31 8.46 -4.51 -5.08
C PRO A 31 7.67 -5.74 -5.57
N ARG A 32 7.67 -6.00 -6.88
CA ARG A 32 7.04 -7.19 -7.47
C ARG A 32 7.81 -8.50 -7.20
N ASN A 33 9.04 -8.41 -6.69
CA ASN A 33 9.85 -9.57 -6.33
C ASN A 33 9.57 -10.09 -4.91
N ILE A 34 8.74 -9.39 -4.12
CA ILE A 34 8.34 -9.87 -2.80
C ILE A 34 7.57 -11.19 -2.95
N GLN A 35 8.09 -12.24 -2.33
CA GLN A 35 7.52 -13.58 -2.36
C GLN A 35 7.49 -14.18 -0.95
N PRO A 36 6.37 -14.82 -0.55
CA PRO A 36 5.13 -14.97 -1.31
C PRO A 36 4.30 -13.66 -1.41
N GLU A 37 3.45 -13.51 -2.44
CA GLU A 37 2.68 -12.26 -2.69
C GLU A 37 1.84 -11.81 -1.48
N ASN A 38 1.39 -12.76 -0.65
CA ASN A 38 0.70 -12.45 0.60
C ASN A 38 1.56 -11.68 1.61
N GLU A 39 2.89 -11.62 1.49
CA GLU A 39 3.69 -10.76 2.36
C GLU A 39 3.54 -9.27 2.07
N THR A 40 2.96 -8.88 0.93
CA THR A 40 2.78 -7.47 0.57
C THR A 40 1.90 -6.68 1.54
N TYR A 41 0.91 -7.30 2.20
CA TYR A 41 0.15 -6.61 3.24
C TYR A 41 0.96 -6.40 4.53
N LEU A 42 1.95 -7.26 4.82
CA LEU A 42 2.89 -7.07 5.93
C LEU A 42 3.89 -5.98 5.58
N CYS A 43 4.42 -5.98 4.36
CA CYS A 43 5.28 -4.92 3.88
C CYS A 43 4.56 -3.56 3.91
N THR A 44 3.27 -3.53 3.53
CA THR A 44 2.42 -2.34 3.66
C THR A 44 2.33 -1.86 5.11
N LEU A 45 2.11 -2.76 6.07
CA LEU A 45 2.10 -2.44 7.49
C LEU A 45 3.44 -1.87 7.97
N SER A 46 4.56 -2.46 7.52
CA SER A 46 5.90 -1.98 7.81
C SER A 46 6.18 -0.60 7.20
N MET A 47 5.68 -0.30 6.00
CA MET A 47 5.76 1.04 5.40
C MET A 47 5.00 2.08 6.24
N PHE A 48 3.78 1.80 6.69
CA PHE A 48 3.03 2.69 7.60
C PHE A 48 3.80 2.98 8.89
N HIS A 49 4.49 1.96 9.43
CA HIS A 49 5.32 2.10 10.62
C HIS A 49 6.60 2.91 10.35
N ASN A 50 7.34 2.58 9.28
CA ASN A 50 8.61 3.24 8.92
C ASN A 50 8.43 4.72 8.54
N LEU A 51 7.27 5.09 7.99
CA LEU A 51 6.89 6.48 7.74
C LEU A 51 6.33 7.20 8.97
N ASN A 52 6.30 6.54 10.14
CA ASN A 52 5.75 7.05 11.40
C ASN A 52 4.26 7.47 11.33
N LEU A 53 3.51 6.99 10.33
CA LEU A 53 2.10 7.37 10.12
C LEU A 53 1.19 6.83 11.21
N ILE A 54 1.50 5.64 11.75
CA ILE A 54 0.72 5.00 12.82
C ILE A 54 0.72 5.87 14.08
N ASN A 55 1.90 6.28 14.55
CA ASN A 55 2.03 7.04 15.79
C ASN A 55 1.59 8.49 15.62
N ARG A 56 1.99 9.14 14.51
CA ARG A 56 1.65 10.54 14.21
C ARG A 56 0.14 10.77 14.21
N TRP A 57 -0.61 9.88 13.57
CA TRP A 57 -2.06 9.98 13.42
C TRP A 57 -2.85 9.12 14.41
N ARG A 58 -2.17 8.48 15.37
CA ARG A 58 -2.76 7.57 16.38
C ARG A 58 -3.69 6.53 15.75
N ILE A 59 -3.28 5.97 14.61
CA ILE A 59 -4.07 4.99 13.87
C ILE A 59 -4.10 3.69 14.65
N SER A 60 -5.30 3.23 15.02
CA SER A 60 -5.44 1.96 15.72
C SER A 60 -4.92 0.81 14.85
N ARG A 61 -4.16 -0.11 15.44
CA ARG A 61 -3.63 -1.30 14.74
C ARG A 61 -4.74 -2.15 14.13
N ARG A 62 -5.88 -2.26 14.82
CA ARG A 62 -7.06 -2.99 14.34
C ARG A 62 -7.69 -2.32 13.11
N THR A 63 -7.84 -0.99 13.14
CA THR A 63 -8.36 -0.21 12.01
C THR A 63 -7.42 -0.32 10.81
N LEU A 64 -6.11 -0.20 11.03
CA LEU A 64 -5.12 -0.32 9.95
C LEU A 64 -5.08 -1.72 9.34
N ALA A 65 -5.10 -2.77 10.16
CA ALA A 65 -5.18 -4.15 9.68
C ALA A 65 -6.44 -4.38 8.83
N GLN A 66 -7.59 -3.88 9.30
CA GLN A 66 -8.84 -3.96 8.55
C GLN A 66 -8.76 -3.20 7.23
N PHE A 67 -8.21 -1.98 7.25
CA PHE A 67 -8.03 -1.14 6.07
C PHE A 67 -7.17 -1.85 5.02
N ILE A 68 -5.96 -2.31 5.37
CA ILE A 68 -5.04 -2.97 4.43
C ILE A 68 -5.69 -4.20 3.80
N LEU A 69 -6.33 -5.05 4.61
CA LEU A 69 -6.99 -6.26 4.11
C LEU A 69 -8.22 -5.94 3.25
N MET A 70 -8.94 -4.87 3.56
CA MET A 70 -10.08 -4.41 2.77
C MET A 70 -9.66 -3.84 1.43
N VAL A 71 -8.66 -2.98 1.39
CA VAL A 71 -8.12 -2.40 0.16
C VAL A 71 -7.63 -3.53 -0.75
N ARG A 72 -6.80 -4.44 -0.24
CA ARG A 72 -6.34 -5.61 -1.02
C ARG A 72 -7.50 -6.42 -1.60
N ARG A 73 -8.56 -6.66 -0.81
CA ARG A 73 -9.76 -7.38 -1.27
C ARG A 73 -10.55 -6.61 -2.34
N GLY A 74 -10.46 -5.28 -2.35
CA GLY A 74 -11.14 -4.42 -3.32
C GLY A 74 -10.54 -4.49 -4.73
N TYR A 75 -9.31 -4.99 -4.88
CA TYR A 75 -8.69 -5.19 -6.18
C TYR A 75 -9.14 -6.50 -6.82
N ARG A 76 -9.52 -6.42 -8.10
CA ARG A 76 -9.76 -7.59 -8.96
C ARG A 76 -8.43 -8.15 -9.48
N THR A 77 -8.50 -9.20 -10.30
CA THR A 77 -7.33 -9.86 -10.91
C THR A 77 -7.26 -9.68 -12.44
N PRO A 78 -7.37 -8.45 -13.01
CA PRO A 78 -6.98 -8.24 -14.40
C PRO A 78 -5.44 -8.36 -14.53
N ALA A 79 -4.94 -8.45 -15.77
CA ALA A 79 -3.52 -8.67 -16.03
C ALA A 79 -2.58 -7.62 -15.40
N TYR A 80 -3.04 -6.35 -15.27
CA TYR A 80 -2.21 -5.25 -14.77
C TYR A 80 -2.78 -4.54 -13.53
N HIS A 81 -3.96 -3.91 -13.63
CA HIS A 81 -4.59 -3.11 -12.56
C HIS A 81 -5.17 -4.00 -11.43
N ASN A 82 -4.30 -4.73 -10.76
CA ASN A 82 -4.57 -5.62 -9.63
C ASN A 82 -3.85 -5.13 -8.36
N TRP A 83 -4.00 -5.86 -7.26
CA TRP A 83 -3.38 -5.48 -5.98
C TRP A 83 -1.87 -5.26 -6.09
N MET A 84 -1.14 -6.08 -6.86
CA MET A 84 0.30 -5.91 -7.02
C MET A 84 0.69 -4.63 -7.74
N HIS A 85 -0.16 -4.13 -8.65
CA HIS A 85 0.04 -2.80 -9.22
C HIS A 85 -0.07 -1.73 -8.14
N ALA A 86 -1.18 -1.71 -7.38
CA ALA A 86 -1.39 -0.73 -6.31
C ALA A 86 -0.28 -0.77 -5.25
N PHE A 87 0.12 -1.96 -4.83
CA PHE A 87 1.24 -2.14 -3.90
C PHE A 87 2.55 -1.58 -4.46
N SER A 88 2.86 -1.82 -5.74
CA SER A 88 4.08 -1.29 -6.38
C SER A 88 4.07 0.24 -6.44
N VAL A 89 2.92 0.84 -6.72
CA VAL A 89 2.75 2.31 -6.72
C VAL A 89 2.94 2.86 -5.30
N ALA A 90 2.32 2.24 -4.30
CA ALA A 90 2.48 2.64 -2.90
C ALA A 90 3.93 2.50 -2.41
N HIS A 91 4.60 1.42 -2.80
CA HIS A 91 6.02 1.23 -2.53
C HIS A 91 6.88 2.34 -3.17
N PHE A 92 6.60 2.73 -4.43
CA PHE A 92 7.32 3.83 -5.06
C PHE A 92 7.10 5.17 -4.32
N VAL A 93 5.88 5.46 -3.90
CA VAL A 93 5.57 6.61 -3.04
C VAL A 93 6.36 6.56 -1.73
N TYR A 94 6.44 5.39 -1.09
CA TYR A 94 7.26 5.17 0.10
C TYR A 94 8.74 5.51 -0.17
N VAL A 95 9.34 4.99 -1.24
CA VAL A 95 10.73 5.29 -1.63
C VAL A 95 10.92 6.79 -1.88
N CYS A 96 9.98 7.45 -2.55
CA CYS A 96 10.02 8.91 -2.75
C CYS A 96 10.02 9.66 -1.41
N ILE A 97 9.12 9.32 -0.48
CA ILE A 97 9.06 9.96 0.84
C ILE A 97 10.35 9.74 1.63
N LYS A 98 11.00 8.59 1.49
CA LYS A 98 12.25 8.26 2.21
C LYS A 98 13.49 8.96 1.67
N ASN A 99 13.57 9.21 0.36
CA ASN A 99 14.80 9.66 -0.29
C ASN A 99 14.73 11.10 -0.82
N LEU A 100 13.53 11.66 -0.98
CA LEU A 100 13.35 13.02 -1.46
C LEU A 100 12.96 13.94 -0.29
N PRO A 101 13.25 15.24 -0.39
CA PRO A 101 12.91 16.23 0.64
C PRO A 101 11.41 16.57 0.67
N LEU A 102 10.52 15.59 0.43
CA LEU A 102 9.06 15.82 0.42
C LEU A 102 8.56 16.31 1.77
N ALA A 103 9.04 15.71 2.86
CA ALA A 103 8.74 16.13 4.23
C ALA A 103 9.53 17.38 4.68
N ASN A 104 10.45 17.89 3.85
CA ASN A 104 11.25 19.08 4.13
C ASN A 104 10.69 20.28 3.36
N ASN A 105 9.48 20.71 3.73
CA ASN A 105 8.77 21.89 3.20
C ASN A 105 8.20 21.75 1.77
N GLN A 106 7.92 20.54 1.29
CA GLN A 106 7.18 20.37 0.01
C GLN A 106 5.76 19.88 0.24
N LEU A 107 5.55 19.00 1.22
CA LEU A 107 4.25 18.45 1.59
C LEU A 107 4.07 18.49 3.11
N ASP A 108 2.85 18.82 3.53
CA ASP A 108 2.42 18.70 4.91
C ASP A 108 2.29 17.23 5.34
N ASP A 109 2.37 16.99 6.64
CA ASP A 109 2.23 15.64 7.21
C ASP A 109 0.93 14.93 6.80
N ILE A 110 -0.15 15.69 6.60
CA ILE A 110 -1.44 15.17 6.14
C ILE A 110 -1.42 14.82 4.65
N GLU A 111 -0.70 15.60 3.84
CA GLU A 111 -0.54 15.35 2.42
C GLU A 111 0.32 14.09 2.19
N ILE A 112 1.33 13.84 3.03
CA ILE A 112 2.10 12.59 3.02
C ILE A 112 1.20 11.39 3.34
N LEU A 113 0.35 11.49 4.37
CA LEU A 113 -0.62 10.44 4.68
C LEU A 113 -1.59 10.21 3.50
N ALA A 114 -2.14 11.30 2.96
CA ALA A 114 -3.10 11.26 1.85
C ALA A 114 -2.48 10.65 0.60
N LEU A 115 -1.26 11.04 0.23
CA LEU A 115 -0.52 10.52 -0.92
C LEU A 115 -0.30 9.01 -0.80
N PHE A 116 0.16 8.55 0.37
CA PHE A 116 0.40 7.13 0.60
C PHE A 116 -0.91 6.31 0.61
N VAL A 117 -1.95 6.79 1.28
CA VAL A 117 -3.27 6.13 1.28
C VAL A 117 -3.89 6.12 -0.12
N ALA A 118 -3.82 7.22 -0.87
CA ALA A 118 -4.34 7.33 -2.23
C ALA A 118 -3.64 6.33 -3.17
N SER A 119 -2.32 6.18 -3.06
CA SER A 119 -1.56 5.22 -3.86
C SER A 119 -2.02 3.77 -3.68
N LEU A 120 -2.44 3.39 -2.47
CA LEU A 120 -3.00 2.07 -2.18
C LEU A 120 -4.42 1.88 -2.75
N CYS A 121 -5.18 2.96 -2.95
CA CYS A 121 -6.61 2.90 -3.26
C CYS A 121 -6.98 3.30 -4.71
N HIS A 122 -6.04 3.85 -5.47
CA HIS A 122 -6.34 4.60 -6.71
C HIS A 122 -7.05 3.81 -7.82
N ASP A 123 -6.96 2.48 -7.79
CA ASP A 123 -7.45 1.56 -8.83
C ASP A 123 -8.37 0.45 -8.27
N ILE A 124 -8.97 0.68 -7.09
CA ILE A 124 -9.91 -0.26 -6.49
C ILE A 124 -11.04 -0.59 -7.48
N ASP A 125 -11.41 -1.87 -7.57
CA ASP A 125 -12.44 -2.42 -8.46
C ASP A 125 -12.17 -2.29 -9.98
N HIS A 126 -10.95 -1.93 -10.40
CA HIS A 126 -10.63 -1.78 -11.83
C HIS A 126 -10.89 -3.08 -12.63
N ARG A 127 -11.67 -2.99 -13.72
CA ARG A 127 -12.18 -4.14 -14.51
C ARG A 127 -11.30 -4.54 -15.70
N GLY A 128 -10.15 -3.89 -15.86
CA GLY A 128 -9.24 -4.12 -16.99
C GLY A 128 -9.66 -3.41 -18.28
N THR A 129 -10.52 -2.41 -18.17
CA THR A 129 -11.03 -1.60 -19.28
C THR A 129 -10.88 -0.12 -18.94
N ASN A 130 -10.64 0.71 -19.95
CA ASN A 130 -10.43 2.15 -19.77
C ASN A 130 -11.75 2.93 -19.77
N ASN A 131 -11.69 4.24 -19.54
CA ASN A 131 -12.86 5.12 -19.49
C ASN A 131 -13.67 5.10 -20.79
N SER A 132 -13.01 5.08 -21.94
CA SER A 132 -13.70 5.04 -23.24
C SER A 132 -14.56 3.79 -23.40
N PHE A 133 -14.08 2.64 -22.92
CA PHE A 133 -14.88 1.41 -22.93
C PHE A 133 -16.16 1.55 -22.10
N GLN A 134 -16.08 2.17 -20.91
CA GLN A 134 -17.25 2.37 -20.05
C GLN A 134 -18.33 3.23 -20.73
N VAL A 135 -17.92 4.26 -21.46
CA VAL A 135 -18.86 5.14 -22.18
C VAL A 135 -19.50 4.44 -23.39
N ILE A 136 -18.73 3.59 -24.10
CA ILE A 136 -19.17 3.04 -25.39
C ILE A 136 -19.92 1.71 -25.25
N LYS A 137 -19.59 0.88 -24.26
CA LYS A 137 -20.08 -0.50 -24.13
C LYS A 137 -20.88 -0.80 -22.86
N CYS A 138 -20.97 0.14 -21.92
CA CYS A 138 -21.75 -0.03 -20.69
C CYS A 138 -22.99 0.89 -20.61
N VAL A 139 -23.34 1.55 -21.71
CA VAL A 139 -24.65 2.20 -21.93
C VAL A 139 -25.51 1.28 -22.78
#